data_AF-A0A1R1FQV2-F1
#
_entry.id   AF-A0A1R1FQV2-F1
#
_cell.length_a   1.000
_cell.length_b   1.000
_cell.length_c   1.000
_cell.angle_alpha   90.00
_cell.angle_beta   90.00
_cell.angle_gamma   90.00
#
_symmetry.space_group_name_H-M   'P 1'
#
loop_
_entity.id
_entity.type
_entity.pdbx_description
1 polymer ?
#
loop_
_entity_poly.entity_id
_entity_poly.type
_entity_poly.pdbx_seq_one_letter_code
_entity_poly.pdbx_strand_id
1 'polypeptide(L)' 'MNFSLKAPDGTVIESYEKDHKEFIRIAGLEYEVYNPVDELDSDPEIRQMIEASEKDIKQGKLYSTDDLIELV' A
#
# COMPACT_ATOMS: atom_id res chain seq x y z
N MET A 1 5.83 -2.88 -7.88
CA MET A 1 6.69 -3.82 -8.68
C MET A 1 6.96 -3.18 -10.04
N ASN A 2 8.23 -3.01 -10.45
CA ASN A 2 8.57 -2.24 -11.67
C ASN A 2 8.57 -3.13 -12.92
N PHE A 3 7.83 -2.73 -13.96
CA PHE A 3 7.78 -3.43 -15.25
C PHE A 3 7.84 -2.45 -16.42
N SER A 4 8.29 -2.96 -17.57
CA SER A 4 8.27 -2.22 -18.84
C SER A 4 7.78 -3.16 -19.95
N LEU A 5 6.76 -2.71 -20.69
CA LEU A 5 6.13 -3.44 -21.77
C LEU A 5 6.12 -2.57 -23.03
N LYS A 6 6.33 -3.21 -24.17
CA LYS A 6 6.22 -2.56 -25.49
C LYS A 6 5.12 -3.25 -26.28
N ALA A 7 4.09 -2.49 -26.63
CA ALA A 7 3.00 -2.96 -27.45
C ALA A 7 3.44 -3.11 -28.94
N PRO A 8 2.75 -3.93 -29.75
CA PRO A 8 3.12 -4.15 -31.15
C PRO A 8 3.10 -2.89 -32.02
N ASP A 9 2.27 -1.91 -31.67
CA ASP A 9 2.19 -0.59 -32.30
C ASP A 9 3.33 0.36 -31.90
N GLY A 10 4.22 -0.08 -30.99
CA GLY A 10 5.37 0.69 -30.52
C GLY A 10 5.10 1.51 -29.26
N THR A 11 3.87 1.54 -28.74
CA THR A 11 3.55 2.17 -27.47
C THR A 11 4.31 1.52 -26.32
N VAL A 12 4.91 2.34 -25.46
CA VAL A 12 5.65 1.91 -24.27
C VAL A 12 4.78 2.13 -23.03
N ILE A 13 4.74 1.09 -22.18
CA ILE A 13 4.06 1.07 -20.89
C ILE A 13 5.12 0.80 -19.82
N GLU A 14 5.26 1.71 -18.87
CA GLU A 14 6.26 1.61 -17.80
C GLU A 14 5.57 1.79 -16.45
N SER A 15 5.89 0.95 -15.47
CA SER A 15 5.54 1.19 -14.07
C SER A 15 6.75 1.63 -13.25
N TYR A 16 6.51 2.56 -12.34
CA TYR A 16 7.49 3.03 -11.38
C TYR A 16 6.81 3.48 -10.10
N GLU A 17 7.57 3.47 -9.02
CA GLU A 17 7.14 4.02 -7.73
C GLU A 17 7.74 5.43 -7.55
N LYS A 18 6.96 6.34 -6.99
CA LYS A 18 7.38 7.68 -6.61
C LYS A 18 6.61 8.09 -5.37
N ASP A 19 7.30 8.58 -4.34
CA ASP A 19 6.68 9.03 -3.09
C ASP A 19 5.74 7.97 -2.45
N HIS A 20 6.17 6.70 -2.44
CA HIS A 20 5.39 5.53 -1.99
C HIS A 20 4.12 5.21 -2.79
N LYS A 21 3.91 5.88 -3.93
CA LYS A 21 2.78 5.66 -4.82
C LYS A 21 3.23 4.99 -6.11
N GLU A 22 2.41 4.07 -6.62
CA GLU A 22 2.65 3.43 -7.90
C GLU A 22 2.10 4.28 -9.05
N PHE A 23 2.90 4.47 -10.09
CA PHE A 23 2.54 5.20 -11.30
C PHE A 23 2.75 4.31 -12.53
N ILE A 24 1.93 4.54 -13.56
CA ILE A 24 2.07 3.92 -14.86
C ILE A 24 2.19 5.02 -15.91
N ARG A 25 3.17 4.92 -16.79
CA ARG A 25 3.31 5.77 -17.98
C ARG A 25 2.88 5.00 -19.22
N ILE A 26 1.91 5.52 -19.97
CA ILE A 26 1.40 4.94 -21.22
C ILE A 26 1.50 6.00 -22.30
N ALA A 27 2.25 5.73 -23.37
CA ALA A 27 2.41 6.68 -24.48
C ALA A 27 2.86 8.10 -24.05
N GLY A 28 3.67 8.19 -22.99
CA GLY A 28 4.13 9.47 -22.42
C GLY A 28 3.15 10.16 -21.47
N LEU A 29 1.95 9.62 -21.28
CA LEU A 29 0.98 10.09 -20.28
C LEU A 29 1.19 9.34 -18.96
N GLU A 30 1.22 10.07 -17.84
CA GLU A 30 1.40 9.54 -16.49
C GLU A 30 0.04 9.32 -15.81
N TYR A 31 -0.13 8.17 -15.18
CA TYR A 31 -1.32 7.76 -14.44
C TYR A 31 -0.90 7.30 -13.05
N GLU A 32 -1.55 7.84 -12.02
CA GLU A 32 -1.44 7.31 -10.65
C GLU A 32 -2.26 6.02 -10.56
N VAL A 33 -1.65 4.95 -10.04
CA VAL A 33 -2.37 3.71 -9.74
C VAL A 33 -3.21 3.98 -8.50
N TYR A 34 -4.53 3.96 -8.67
CA TYR A 34 -5.43 4.05 -7.53
C TYR A 34 -5.27 2.81 -6.65
N ASN A 35 -4.80 3.05 -5.43
CA ASN A 35 -4.70 2.06 -4.39
C ASN A 35 -5.66 2.45 -3.26
N PRO A 36 -6.69 1.65 -2.96
CA PRO A 36 -7.66 1.97 -1.91
C PRO A 36 -7.03 2.02 -0.51
N VAL A 37 -5.80 1.51 -0.33
CA VAL A 37 -5.05 1.59 0.93
C VAL A 37 -4.43 2.99 1.14
N ASP A 38 -4.15 3.76 0.08
CA ASP A 38 -3.62 5.14 0.21
C ASP A 38 -4.63 6.10 0.89
N GLU A 39 -5.93 5.82 0.79
CA GLU A 39 -6.97 6.55 1.52
C GLU A 39 -6.96 6.23 3.01
N LEU A 40 -6.50 5.03 3.41
CA LEU A 40 -6.34 4.62 4.80
C LEU A 40 -5.08 5.24 5.43
N ASP A 41 -3.99 5.36 4.67
CA ASP A 41 -2.75 6.02 5.12
C ASP A 41 -2.88 7.55 5.27
N SER A 42 -3.90 8.14 4.63
CA SER A 42 -4.23 9.56 4.76
C SER A 42 -4.92 9.90 6.08
N ASP A 43 -5.46 8.89 6.78
CA ASP A 43 -6.09 9.06 8.08
C ASP A 43 -5.06 8.84 9.22
N PRO A 44 -4.78 9.88 10.03
CA PRO A 44 -3.77 9.81 11.07
C PRO A 44 -4.15 8.84 12.22
N GLU A 45 -5.42 8.50 12.40
CA GLU A 45 -5.82 7.49 13.38
C GLU A 45 -5.55 6.09 12.85
N ILE A 46 -5.89 5.84 11.58
CA ILE A 46 -5.66 4.54 10.94
C ILE A 46 -4.17 4.24 10.84
N ARG A 47 -3.34 5.22 10.48
CA ARG A 47 -1.88 5.08 10.46
C ARG A 47 -1.31 4.66 11.82
N GLN A 48 -1.77 5.28 12.91
CA GLN A 48 -1.34 4.92 14.26
C GLN A 48 -1.80 3.51 14.66
N MET A 49 -3.00 3.09 14.25
CA MET A 49 -3.49 1.73 14.49
C MET A 49 -2.66 0.68 13.74
N ILE A 50 -2.28 0.96 12.48
CA ILE A 50 -1.41 0.10 11.68
C ILE A 50 -0.03 -0.02 12.34
N GLU A 51 0.60 1.11 12.70
CA GLU A 51 1.92 1.11 13.34
C GLU A 51 1.95 0.36 14.68
N ALA A 52 0.90 0.53 15.49
CA ALA A 52 0.76 -0.20 16.75
C ALA A 52 0.62 -1.71 16.50
N SER A 53 -0.23 -2.09 15.55
CA SER A 53 -0.46 -3.50 15.18
C SER A 53 0.81 -4.15 14.63
N GLU A 54 1.55 -3.49 13.74
CA GLU A 54 2.82 -3.99 13.20
C GLU A 54 3.87 -4.19 14.30
N LYS A 55 3.92 -3.28 15.28
CA LYS A 55 4.82 -3.37 16.41
C LYS A 55 4.50 -4.57 17.30
N ASP A 56 3.22 -4.80 17.60
CA ASP A 56 2.79 -5.96 18.39
C ASP A 56 3.08 -7.28 17.66
N ILE A 57 2.81 -7.35 16.35
CA ILE A 57 3.14 -8.53 15.52
C ILE A 57 4.65 -8.79 15.51
N LYS A 58 5.50 -7.76 15.30
CA LYS A 58 6.97 -7.90 15.33
C LYS A 58 7.50 -8.35 16.69
N GLN A 59 6.81 -8.03 17.78
CA GLN A 59 7.15 -8.46 19.13
C GLN A 59 6.56 -9.84 19.49
N GLY A 60 5.85 -10.49 18.56
CA GLY A 60 5.19 -11.78 18.80
C GLY A 60 4.02 -11.68 19.78
N LYS A 61 3.49 -10.47 20.01
CA LYS A 61 2.29 -10.26 20.82
C LYS A 61 1.07 -10.60 19.96
N LEU A 62 0.60 -11.83 20.15
CA LEU A 62 -0.67 -12.30 19.65
C LEU A 62 -1.63 -12.30 20.83
N TYR A 63 -2.73 -11.56 20.68
CA TYR A 63 -3.82 -11.57 21.64
C TYR A 63 -4.90 -12.50 21.11
N SER A 64 -5.38 -13.45 21.92
CA SER A 64 -6.55 -14.23 21.55
C SER A 64 -7.80 -13.39 21.76
N THR A 65 -8.89 -13.75 21.08
CA THR A 65 -10.18 -13.07 21.25
C THR A 65 -10.62 -13.07 22.72
N ASP A 66 -10.38 -14.16 23.45
CA ASP A 66 -10.67 -14.27 24.88
C ASP A 66 -9.85 -13.29 25.74
N ASP A 67 -8.55 -13.09 25.45
CA ASP A 67 -7.68 -12.15 26.16
C ASP A 67 -8.17 -10.69 26.05
N LEU A 68 -8.77 -10.34 24.90
CA LEU A 68 -9.30 -9.00 24.65
C LEU A 68 -10.66 -8.77 25.32
N ILE A 69 -11.46 -9.82 25.51
CA ILE A 69 -12.78 -9.74 26.14
C ILE A 69 -12.65 -9.54 27.66
N GLU A 70 -11.63 -10.11 28.30
CA GLU A 70 -11.40 -9.95 29.75
C GLU A 70 -10.81 -8.58 30.16
N LEU A 71 -10.38 -7.76 29.19
CA LEU A 71 -9.81 -6.42 29.42
C LEU A 71 -10.87 -5.28 29.40
N VAL A 72 -12.15 -5.62 29.20
CA VAL A 72 -13.31 -4.69 29.19
C VAL A 72 -14.12 -4.83 30.46
#